data_AF-A0A2E0VIB8-F1
#
_entry.id   AF-A0A2E0VIB8-F1
#
_cell.length_a   1.000
_cell.length_b   1.000
_cell.length_c   1.000
_cell.angle_alpha   90.00
_cell.angle_beta   90.00
_cell.angle_gamma   90.00
#
_symmetry.space_group_name_H-M   'P 1'
#
loop_
_entity.id
_entity.type
_entity.pdbx_description
1 polymer ?
#
loop_
_entity_poly.entity_id
_entity_poly.type
_entity_poly.pdbx_seq_one_letter_code
_entity_poly.pdbx_strand_id
1 'polypeptide(L)'
;MGDSNSNDDDNANSTEVVRFPHSRTRPASSQDGIRELGNSKMAQQLGRVQPNLKGHWCSRCKGIWYGFVGECECPVCGNRNG
;
A
#
# COMPACT_ATOMS: atom_id res chain seq x y z
N MET A 1 5.15 45.56 37.82
CA MET A 1 6.15 44.48 37.75
C MET A 1 5.59 43.26 38.47
N GLY A 2 5.61 42.09 37.84
CA GLY A 2 5.38 40.80 38.51
C GLY A 2 4.31 39.95 37.83
N ASP A 3 4.71 39.20 36.82
CA ASP A 3 3.92 38.41 35.88
C ASP A 3 3.25 37.17 36.49
N SER A 4 2.03 36.87 36.03
CA SER A 4 1.28 35.64 36.34
C SER A 4 1.97 34.42 35.74
N ASN A 5 2.33 33.42 36.56
CA ASN A 5 2.86 32.14 36.09
C ASN A 5 1.72 31.11 35.96
N SER A 6 1.13 31.02 34.76
CA SER A 6 0.26 29.89 34.39
C SER A 6 1.15 28.76 33.85
N ASN A 7 1.23 27.65 34.59
CA ASN A 7 1.79 26.41 34.08
C ASN A 7 0.71 25.72 33.23
N ASP A 8 0.80 25.89 31.92
CA ASP A 8 0.06 25.09 30.95
C ASP A 8 0.81 23.76 30.76
N ASP A 9 0.42 22.74 31.54
CA ASP A 9 0.82 21.35 31.31
C ASP A 9 0.06 20.82 30.09
N ASP A 10 0.61 21.05 28.90
CA ASP A 10 0.19 20.42 27.65
C ASP A 10 0.45 18.90 27.71
N ASN A 11 -0.53 18.17 28.28
CA ASN A 11 -0.62 16.72 28.17
C ASN A 11 -0.89 16.35 26.70
N ALA A 12 0.18 16.23 25.93
CA ALA A 12 0.21 15.79 24.55
C ALA A 12 -0.26 14.33 24.46
N ASN A 13 -1.58 14.12 24.50
CA ASN A 13 -2.23 12.88 24.15
C ASN A 13 -2.05 12.64 22.64
N SER A 14 -0.89 12.09 22.27
CA SER A 14 -0.58 11.70 20.91
C SER A 14 -1.60 10.67 20.46
N THR A 15 -2.50 11.07 19.57
CA THR A 15 -3.47 10.16 18.95
C THR A 15 -2.69 9.09 18.17
N GLU A 16 -2.55 7.90 18.76
CA GLU A 16 -1.86 6.78 18.12
C GLU A 16 -2.67 6.31 16.91
N VAL A 17 -2.14 6.56 15.72
CA VAL A 17 -2.78 6.13 14.47
C VAL A 17 -2.61 4.62 14.32
N VAL A 18 -3.62 3.87 14.78
CA VAL A 18 -3.69 2.42 14.56
C VAL A 18 -3.98 2.15 13.09
N ARG A 19 -2.97 1.68 12.35
CA ARG A 19 -3.14 1.30 10.94
C ARG A 19 -3.73 -0.10 10.84
N PHE A 20 -4.80 -0.23 10.06
CA PHE A 20 -5.32 -1.54 9.69
C PHE A 20 -4.28 -2.29 8.85
N PRO A 21 -3.76 -3.43 9.31
CA PRO A 21 -2.63 -4.11 8.64
C PRO A 21 -2.92 -4.54 7.20
N HIS A 22 -4.20 -4.69 6.85
CA HIS A 22 -4.67 -5.12 5.53
C HIS A 22 -5.55 -4.08 4.84
N SER A 23 -5.52 -2.82 5.31
CA SER A 23 -6.24 -1.76 4.63
C SER A 23 -5.67 -1.57 3.22
N ARG A 24 -6.52 -1.83 2.22
CA ARG A 24 -6.20 -1.70 0.79
C ARG A 24 -6.10 -0.25 0.33
N THR A 25 -6.10 0.72 1.25
CA THR A 25 -6.01 2.14 0.90
C THR A 25 -4.55 2.51 0.69
N ARG A 26 -4.19 2.74 -0.59
CA ARG A 26 -3.05 3.53 -1.10
C ARG A 26 -1.90 3.73 -0.09
N PRO A 27 -0.72 3.13 -0.28
CA PRO A 27 0.39 3.39 0.64
C PRO A 27 0.74 4.87 0.63
N ALA A 28 1.05 5.39 1.81
CA ALA A 28 1.44 6.78 2.04
C ALA A 28 2.74 7.21 1.32
N SER A 29 3.32 6.37 0.46
CA SER A 29 4.66 6.51 -0.10
C SER A 29 4.76 6.40 -1.62
N SER A 30 3.67 6.53 -2.38
CA SER A 30 3.76 6.65 -3.85
C SER A 30 4.18 8.08 -4.29
N GLN A 31 5.16 8.68 -3.60
CA GLN A 31 5.78 9.93 -4.05
C GLN A 31 6.50 9.74 -5.40
N ASP A 32 6.95 8.50 -5.68
CA ASP A 32 7.65 8.11 -6.91
C ASP A 32 6.70 7.74 -8.08
N GLY A 33 5.40 8.01 -7.97
CA GLY A 33 4.41 7.63 -8.98
C GLY A 33 4.01 6.15 -8.90
N ILE A 34 3.05 5.74 -9.76
CA ILE A 34 2.57 4.36 -9.84
C ILE A 34 3.47 3.59 -10.80
N ARG A 35 4.18 2.57 -10.30
CA ARG A 35 5.00 1.68 -11.13
C ARG A 35 4.16 0.51 -11.66
N GLU A 36 4.22 0.23 -12.96
CA GLU A 36 3.70 -1.01 -13.53
C GLU A 36 4.73 -2.14 -13.41
N LEU A 37 4.34 -3.24 -12.76
CA LEU A 37 5.17 -4.42 -12.54
C LEU A 37 4.89 -5.53 -13.57
N GLY A 38 3.85 -5.38 -14.38
CA GLY A 38 3.45 -6.32 -15.43
C GLY A 38 2.43 -7.35 -14.97
N ASN A 39 2.37 -8.49 -15.68
CA ASN A 39 1.36 -9.52 -15.50
C ASN A 39 1.84 -10.67 -14.61
N SER A 40 0.91 -11.31 -13.92
CA SER A 40 1.15 -12.53 -13.16
C SER A 40 1.65 -13.68 -14.04
N LYS A 41 2.27 -14.70 -13.43
CA LYS A 41 2.75 -15.89 -14.15
C LYS A 41 1.60 -16.59 -14.88
N MET A 42 0.45 -16.71 -14.22
CA MET A 42 -0.74 -17.33 -14.81
C MET A 42 -1.27 -16.49 -15.99
N ALA A 43 -1.37 -15.18 -15.84
CA ALA A 43 -1.78 -14.27 -16.93
C ALA A 43 -0.81 -14.32 -18.13
N GLN A 44 0.48 -14.55 -17.90
CA GLN A 44 1.44 -14.75 -18.98
C GLN A 44 1.23 -16.07 -19.72
N GLN A 45 0.91 -17.16 -19.01
CA GLN A 45 0.68 -18.49 -19.58
C GLN A 45 -0.62 -18.56 -20.40
N LEU A 46 -1.67 -17.87 -19.96
CA LEU A 46 -3.00 -17.88 -20.59
C LEU A 46 -3.17 -16.84 -21.71
N GLY A 47 -2.09 -16.19 -22.15
CA GLY A 47 -2.13 -15.09 -23.11
C GLY A 47 -2.29 -13.74 -22.42
N ARG A 48 -1.21 -12.95 -22.44
CA ARG A 48 -0.97 -11.71 -21.70
C ARG A 48 -2.08 -10.63 -21.71
N VAL A 49 -3.03 -10.71 -22.63
CA VAL A 49 -4.10 -9.72 -22.79
C VAL A 49 -5.44 -10.41 -22.62
N GLN A 50 -5.92 -10.45 -21.38
CA GLN A 50 -7.29 -10.85 -21.08
C GLN A 50 -8.06 -9.67 -20.50
N PRO A 51 -9.32 -9.46 -20.92
CA PRO A 51 -10.11 -8.30 -20.50
C PRO A 51 -10.43 -8.25 -19.00
N ASN A 52 -10.13 -9.33 -18.26
CA ASN A 52 -10.58 -9.53 -16.88
C ASN A 52 -9.44 -9.55 -15.84
N LEU A 53 -8.22 -9.13 -16.21
CA LEU A 53 -7.14 -9.01 -15.23
C LEU A 53 -7.48 -7.91 -14.21
N LYS A 54 -7.24 -8.21 -12.93
CA LYS A 54 -7.40 -7.28 -11.82
C LYS A 54 -6.06 -6.70 -11.44
N GLY A 55 -6.05 -5.42 -11.08
CA GLY A 55 -4.87 -4.75 -10.55
C GLY A 55 -4.66 -5.10 -9.08
N HIS A 56 -3.43 -5.44 -8.74
CA HIS A 56 -2.98 -5.75 -7.38
C HIS A 56 -1.81 -4.84 -7.04
N TRP A 57 -1.88 -4.20 -5.87
CA TRP A 57 -0.77 -3.41 -5.37
C TRP A 57 0.25 -4.30 -4.64
N CYS A 58 1.52 -3.96 -4.75
CA CYS A 58 2.59 -4.54 -3.96
C CYS A 58 3.35 -3.45 -3.19
N SER A 59 3.31 -3.48 -1.87
CA SER A 59 3.92 -2.53 -0.94
C SER A 59 5.44 -2.58 -0.97
N ARG A 60 5.99 -3.78 -1.17
CA ARG A 60 7.45 -3.98 -1.30
C ARG A 60 8.00 -3.42 -2.60
N CYS A 61 7.33 -3.70 -3.73
CA CYS A 61 7.75 -3.21 -5.05
C CYS A 61 7.24 -1.80 -5.37
N LYS A 62 6.33 -1.27 -4.53
CA LYS A 62 5.63 0.00 -4.71
C LYS A 62 5.02 0.16 -6.10
N GLY A 63 4.31 -0.87 -6.56
CA GLY A 63 3.74 -0.89 -7.91
C GLY A 63 2.53 -1.80 -8.06
N ILE A 64 1.87 -1.70 -9.21
CA ILE A 64 0.70 -2.48 -9.60
C ILE A 64 1.13 -3.61 -10.53
N TRP A 65 0.64 -4.82 -10.27
CA TRP A 65 0.69 -5.94 -11.21
C TRP A 65 -0.73 -6.41 -11.55
N TYR A 66 -0.90 -7.08 -12.69
CA TYR A 66 -2.20 -7.51 -13.21
C TYR A 66 -2.30 -9.04 -13.25
N GLY A 67 -3.34 -9.60 -12.64
CA GLY A 67 -3.55 -11.05 -12.55
C GLY A 67 -5.02 -11.43 -12.52
N PHE A 68 -5.30 -12.73 -12.49
CA PHE A 68 -6.65 -13.24 -12.37
C PHE A 68 -7.19 -13.11 -10.94
N VAL A 69 -8.52 -13.21 -10.83
CA VAL A 69 -9.20 -13.28 -9.52
C VAL A 69 -8.66 -14.48 -8.74
N GLY A 70 -8.21 -14.23 -7.52
CA GLY A 70 -7.62 -15.25 -6.62
C GLY A 70 -6.09 -15.25 -6.61
N GLU A 71 -5.43 -14.53 -7.52
CA GLU A 71 -3.99 -14.34 -7.44
C GLU A 71 -3.64 -13.31 -6.36
N CYS A 72 -2.67 -13.64 -5.52
CA CYS A 72 -2.18 -12.74 -4.46
C CYS A 72 -0.66 -12.52 -4.52
N GLU A 73 0.07 -13.30 -5.33
CA GLU A 73 1.54 -13.30 -5.32
C GLU A 73 2.10 -12.31 -6.34
N CYS A 74 2.84 -11.30 -5.85
CA CYS A 74 3.54 -10.34 -6.70
C CYS A 74 4.55 -11.07 -7.61
N PRO A 75 4.50 -10.87 -8.94
CA PRO A 75 5.37 -11.58 -9.89
C PRO A 75 6.85 -11.19 -9.77
N VAL A 76 7.15 -10.05 -9.12
CA VAL A 76 8.51 -9.53 -8.99
C VAL A 76 9.18 -10.02 -7.70
N CYS A 77 8.48 -10.02 -6.57
CA CYS A 77 9.08 -10.31 -5.25
C CYS A 77 8.42 -11.45 -4.47
N GLY A 78 7.39 -12.10 -5.00
CA GLY A 78 6.66 -13.18 -4.32
C GLY A 78 5.81 -12.74 -3.13
N ASN A 79 5.69 -11.44 -2.87
CA ASN A 79 4.92 -10.92 -1.76
C ASN A 79 3.43 -11.18 -1.94
N ARG A 80 2.77 -11.70 -0.89
CA ARG A 80 1.33 -12.02 -0.87
C ARG A 80 0.49 -11.02 -0.11
N ASN A 81 1.15 -10.16 0.66
CA ASN A 81 0.52 -9.08 1.41
C ASN A 81 0.67 -7.82 0.58
N GLY A 82 -0.43 -7.10 0.34
CA GLY A 82 -0.47 -5.91 -0.52
C GLY A 82 0.61 -4.90 -0.22
#